data_AF-Q1ENG2-F1
#
_entry.id   AF-Q1ENG2-F1
#
_cell.length_a   1.000
_cell.length_b   1.000
_cell.length_c   1.000
_cell.angle_alpha   90.00
_cell.angle_beta   90.00
_cell.angle_gamma   90.00
#
_symmetry.space_group_name_H-M   'P 1'
#
loop_
_entity.id
_entity.type
_entity.pdbx_description
1 polymer ?
#
loop_
_entity_poly.entity_id
_entity_poly.type
_entity_poly.pdbx_seq_one_letter_code
_entity_poly.pdbx_strand_id
1 'polypeptide(L)' 'FLKSPAILLCDEATSALDSTTEAEILNALKALATNRTSIFIAHRLTTAMQCDEIVVLENG' A
#
# COMPACT_ATOMS: atom_id res chain seq x y z
N PHE A 1 17.79 -2.65 -1.19
CA PHE A 1 17.55 -1.53 -0.26
C PHE A 1 18.38 -0.30 -0.63
N LEU A 2 18.17 0.31 -1.82
CA LEU A 2 19.19 1.23 -2.39
C LEU A 2 18.90 2.75 -2.31
N LYS A 3 17.73 3.22 -1.82
CA LYS A 3 17.47 4.68 -1.76
C LYS A 3 16.72 5.22 -0.54
N SER A 4 16.28 4.38 0.40
CA SER A 4 15.58 4.79 1.64
C SER A 4 14.70 6.06 1.49
N PRO A 5 13.76 6.11 0.54
CA PRO A 5 13.01 7.32 0.23
C PRO A 5 12.09 7.73 1.40
N ALA A 6 11.92 9.03 1.64
CA ALA A 6 11.01 9.53 2.65
C ALA A 6 9.53 9.24 2.33
N ILE A 7 9.22 9.12 1.03
CA ILE A 7 7.88 8.86 0.51
C ILE A 7 7.90 7.58 -0.32
N LEU A 8 6.95 6.69 -0.06
CA LEU A 8 6.65 5.50 -0.86
C LEU A 8 5.32 5.70 -1.57
N LEU A 9 5.29 5.51 -2.88
CA LEU A 9 4.06 5.48 -3.67
C LEU A 9 3.89 4.08 -4.24
N CYS A 10 2.81 3.42 -3.84
CA CYS A 10 2.50 2.05 -4.21
C CYS A 10 1.21 2.07 -5.04
N ASP A 11 1.36 1.83 -6.34
CA ASP A 11 0.22 1.62 -7.23
C ASP A 11 -0.05 0.13 -7.39
N GLU A 12 -1.29 -0.26 -7.11
CA GLU A 12 -1.90 -1.57 -7.35
C GLU A 12 -0.94 -2.79 -7.47
N ALA A 13 -0.19 -3.09 -6.41
CA ALA A 13 0.83 -4.15 -6.42
C ALA A 13 0.27 -5.59 -6.32
N THR A 14 -1.06 -5.78 -6.18
CA THR A 14 -1.66 -7.06 -5.74
C THR A 14 -2.81 -7.59 -6.58
N SER A 15 -3.23 -6.89 -7.64
CA SER A 15 -4.46 -7.23 -8.38
C SER A 15 -4.45 -8.58 -9.10
N ALA A 16 -3.27 -9.14 -9.39
CA ALA A 16 -3.10 -10.43 -10.06
C ALA A 16 -2.73 -11.59 -9.11
N LEU A 17 -2.74 -11.38 -7.80
CA LEU A 17 -2.24 -12.35 -6.81
C LEU A 17 -3.37 -13.05 -6.07
N ASP A 18 -3.13 -14.29 -5.65
CA ASP A 18 -4.02 -14.98 -4.73
C ASP A 18 -4.00 -14.31 -3.34
N SER A 19 -5.06 -14.54 -2.55
CA SER A 19 -5.27 -13.88 -1.26
C SER A 19 -4.14 -14.10 -0.25
N THR A 20 -3.41 -15.23 -0.34
CA THR A 20 -2.29 -15.53 0.57
C THR A 20 -1.08 -14.69 0.20
N THR A 21 -0.71 -14.70 -1.09
CA THR A 21 0.39 -13.91 -1.60
C THR A 21 0.14 -12.41 -1.43
N GLU A 22 -1.10 -11.96 -1.60
CA GLU A 22 -1.48 -10.56 -1.32
C GLU A 22 -1.23 -10.19 0.14
N ALA A 23 -1.63 -11.03 1.10
CA ALA A 23 -1.41 -10.77 2.52
C ALA A 23 0.09 -10.69 2.86
N GLU A 24 0.91 -11.56 2.28
CA GLU A 24 2.37 -11.54 2.45
C GLU A 24 3.00 -10.24 1.92
N ILE A 25 2.60 -9.80 0.71
CA ILE A 25 3.08 -8.55 0.13
C ILE A 25 2.64 -7.35 0.95
N LEU A 26 1.38 -7.31 1.40
CA LEU A 26 0.89 -6.23 2.26
C LEU A 26 1.67 -6.15 3.57
N ASN A 27 2.01 -7.29 4.18
CA ASN A 27 2.85 -7.32 5.38
C ASN A 27 4.27 -6.80 5.11
N ALA A 28 4.87 -7.19 3.98
CA ALA A 28 6.18 -6.67 3.58
C ALA A 28 6.15 -5.16 3.31
N LEU A 29 5.11 -4.66 2.63
CA LEU A 29 4.92 -3.24 2.35
C LEU A 29 4.69 -2.43 3.64
N LYS A 30 3.95 -2.97 4.62
CA LYS A 30 3.81 -2.37 5.96
C LYS A 30 5.14 -2.27 6.70
N ALA A 31 5.96 -3.31 6.64
CA ALA A 31 7.29 -3.26 7.24
C ALA A 31 8.16 -2.18 6.57
N LEU A 32 8.08 -2.05 5.24
CA LEU A 32 8.77 -1.01 4.48
C LEU A 32 8.26 0.41 4.75
N ALA A 33 6.95 0.55 4.97
CA ALA A 33 6.27 1.81 5.30
C ALA A 33 6.62 2.34 6.70
N THR A 34 7.18 1.51 7.58
CA THR A 34 7.57 1.91 8.92
C THR A 34 8.52 3.10 8.85
N ASN A 35 8.17 4.18 9.56
CA ASN A 35 8.95 5.41 9.64
C ASN A 35 9.04 6.19 8.29
N ARG A 36 8.05 6.04 7.41
CA ARG A 36 7.94 6.72 6.12
C ARG A 36 6.49 7.13 5.84
N THR A 37 6.31 8.17 5.04
CA THR A 37 5.00 8.46 4.47
C THR A 37 4.76 7.51 3.30
N SER A 38 3.65 6.77 3.31
CA SER A 38 3.34 5.81 2.26
C SER A 38 1.94 6.09 1.71
N ILE A 39 1.84 6.20 0.38
CA ILE A 39 0.59 6.41 -0.34
C ILE A 39 0.29 5.12 -1.10
N PHE A 40 -0.86 4.52 -0.82
CA PHE A 40 -1.33 3.30 -1.46
C PHE A 40 -2.55 3.61 -2.32
N ILE A 41 -2.51 3.17 -3.58
CA ILE A 41 -3.69 3.18 -4.45
C ILE A 41 -4.40 1.83 -4.23
N ALA A 42 -5.50 1.87 -3.48
CA ALA A 42 -6.22 0.67 -3.07
C ALA A 42 -7.37 0.35 -4.03
N HIS A 43 -7.39 -0.87 -4.57
CA HIS A 43 -8.50 -1.42 -5.35
C HIS A 43 -9.41 -2.35 -4.53
N ARG A 44 -9.01 -2.63 -3.28
CA ARG A 44 -9.78 -3.41 -2.31
C ARG A 44 -9.94 -2.58 -1.03
N LEU A 45 -11.16 -2.55 -0.49
CA LEU A 45 -11.46 -1.86 0.77
C LEU A 45 -10.60 -2.40 1.93
N THR A 46 -10.30 -3.71 1.93
CA THR A 46 -9.45 -4.34 2.93
C THR A 46 -8.05 -3.75 2.99
N THR A 47 -7.50 -3.28 1.86
CA THR A 47 -6.21 -2.60 1.80
C THR A 47 -6.33 -1.18 2.34
N ALA A 48 -7.35 -0.43 1.91
CA ALA A 48 -7.60 0.93 2.41
C ALA A 48 -7.82 0.97 3.93
N MET A 49 -8.54 -0.01 4.49
CA MET A 49 -8.79 -0.13 5.93
C MET A 49 -7.52 -0.37 6.78
N GLN A 50 -6.39 -0.71 6.15
CA GLN A 50 -5.11 -0.88 6.84
C GLN A 50 -4.28 0.40 6.89
N CYS A 51 -4.70 1.45 6.20
CA CYS A 51 -4.02 2.75 6.17
C CYS A 51 -4.45 3.61 7.37
N ASP A 52 -3.55 4.50 7.79
CA ASP A 52 -3.82 5.47 8.86
C ASP A 52 -4.90 6.48 8.45
N GLU A 53 -4.91 6.86 7.16
CA GLU A 53 -5.88 7.75 6.56
C GLU A 53 -6.40 7.17 5.23
N ILE A 54 -7.67 7.40 4.93
CA ILE A 54 -8.31 7.01 3.67
C ILE A 54 -8.78 8.28 2.96
N VAL A 55 -8.27 8.49 1.75
CA VAL A 55 -8.64 9.62 0.88
C VAL A 55 -9.39 9.07 -0.33
N VAL A 56 -10.58 9.62 -0.58
CA VAL A 56 -11.35 9.33 -1.81
C VAL A 56 -11.16 10.49 -2.77
N LEU A 57 -10.65 10.20 -3.97
CA LEU A 57 -10.57 11.16 -5.06
C LEU A 57 -11.84 11.04 -5.91
N GLU A 58 -12.64 12.11 -5.95
CA GLU A 58 -13.84 12.20 -6.80
C GLU A 58 -13.65 13.28 -7.87
N ASN A 59 -13.91 12.93 -9.13
CA ASN A 59 -13.81 13.83 -10.30
C ASN A 59 -12.39 14.32 -10.68
N GLY A 60 -11.34 13.64 -10.20
CA GLY A 60 -9.94 13.99 -10.49
C GLY A 60 -9.46 15.22 -9.73
#